data_AF-A0A7X3TAK0-F1
#
_entry.id   AF-A0A7X3TAK0-F1
#
_cell.length_a   1.000
_cell.length_b   1.000
_cell.length_c   1.000
_cell.angle_alpha   90.00
_cell.angle_beta   90.00
_cell.angle_gamma   90.00
#
_symmetry.space_group_name_H-M   'P 1'
#
loop_
_entity.id
_entity.type
_entity.pdbx_description
1 polymer ?
#
loop_
_entity_poly.entity_id
_entity_poly.type
_entity_poly.pdbx_seq_one_letter_code
_entity_poly.pdbx_strand_id
1 'polypeptide(L)'
;GIGHSASDVIAHKHPAIFPEKLAQDHIISWSNGGDLVYDPFLGSGTVALMAELNGRNYLGSEINENYCEIARERLQRIPPSQESQPPEKSKTPEQLKLLEAKCGSGSETSYL
;
A
#
# COMPACT_ATOMS: atom_id res chain seq x y z
N GLY A 1 20.11 -9.82 16.11
CA GLY A 1 19.63 -11.14 16.57
C GLY A 1 18.12 -11.19 16.44
N ILE A 2 17.55 -12.40 16.37
CA ILE A 2 16.08 -12.61 16.26
C ILE A 2 15.39 -11.83 17.40
N GLY A 3 14.41 -10.99 17.06
CA GLY A 3 13.67 -10.13 17.99
C GLY A 3 14.19 -8.70 18.15
N HIS A 4 15.42 -8.37 17.71
CA HIS A 4 15.93 -6.99 17.72
C HIS A 4 15.92 -6.32 16.35
N SER A 5 15.97 -7.11 15.28
CA SER A 5 16.07 -6.61 13.90
C SER A 5 14.72 -6.61 13.19
N ALA A 6 14.02 -7.73 13.17
CA ALA A 6 12.69 -7.83 12.57
C ALA A 6 11.73 -8.54 13.52
N SER A 7 10.46 -8.17 13.45
CA SER A 7 9.38 -8.77 14.24
C SER A 7 8.96 -10.15 13.69
N ASP A 8 9.17 -10.38 12.39
CA ASP A 8 8.83 -11.64 11.72
C ASP A 8 10.06 -12.55 11.45
N VAL A 9 9.80 -13.85 11.36
CA VAL A 9 10.82 -14.87 11.07
C VAL A 9 11.22 -14.92 9.59
N ILE A 10 10.38 -14.40 8.68
CA ILE A 10 10.62 -14.46 7.23
C ILE A 10 11.81 -13.58 6.87
N ALA A 11 11.92 -12.41 7.49
CA ALA A 11 13.04 -11.49 7.32
C ALA A 11 14.39 -12.19 7.50
N HIS A 12 14.49 -13.12 8.45
CA HIS A 12 15.72 -13.83 8.80
C HIS A 12 16.13 -14.90 7.77
N LYS A 13 15.31 -15.18 6.75
CA LYS A 13 15.73 -15.93 5.55
C LYS A 13 16.70 -15.11 4.69
N HIS A 14 16.78 -13.79 4.89
CA HIS A 14 17.80 -12.92 4.31
C HIS A 14 18.98 -12.76 5.29
N PRO A 15 20.23 -12.98 4.86
CA PRO A 15 21.37 -13.06 5.77
C PRO A 15 21.76 -11.71 6.39
N ALA A 16 21.45 -10.60 5.71
CA ALA A 16 21.81 -9.25 6.13
C ALA A 16 20.56 -8.38 6.20
N ILE A 17 19.83 -8.43 7.32
CA ILE A 17 18.70 -7.54 7.58
C ILE A 17 19.12 -6.42 8.52
N PHE A 18 18.60 -5.22 8.27
CA PHE A 18 18.70 -4.10 9.20
C PHE A 18 17.41 -3.95 10.03
N PRO A 19 17.44 -3.24 11.18
CA PRO A 19 16.30 -3.18 12.08
C PRO A 19 15.08 -2.43 11.51
N GLU A 20 13.88 -2.97 11.72
CA GLU A 20 12.60 -2.34 11.34
C GLU A 20 12.45 -0.94 11.95
N LYS A 21 12.78 -0.81 13.24
CA LYS A 21 12.74 0.47 13.94
C LYS A 21 13.66 1.53 13.30
N LEU A 22 14.82 1.10 12.77
CA LEU A 22 15.73 2.02 12.07
C LEU A 22 15.07 2.56 10.80
N ALA A 23 14.44 1.70 9.98
CA ALA A 23 13.69 2.13 8.80
C ALA A 23 12.54 3.07 9.17
N GLN A 24 11.74 2.67 10.17
CA GLN A 24 10.58 3.43 10.60
C GLN A 24 10.97 4.84 11.07
N ASP A 25 12.01 4.95 11.91
CA ASP A 25 12.50 6.24 12.42
C ASP A 25 12.90 7.17 11.26
N HIS A 26 13.54 6.65 10.21
CA HIS A 26 13.91 7.44 9.02
C HIS A 26 12.70 7.81 8.15
N ILE A 27 11.80 6.86 7.87
CA ILE A 27 10.61 7.11 7.06
C ILE A 27 9.75 8.19 7.71
N ILE A 28 9.50 8.10 9.01
CA ILE A 28 8.65 9.08 9.71
C ILE A 28 9.31 10.46 9.77
N SER A 29 10.63 10.51 9.99
CA SER A 29 11.34 11.79 10.15
C SER A 29 11.48 12.58 8.85
N TRP A 30 11.51 11.89 7.69
CA TRP A 30 11.89 12.49 6.40
C TRP A 30 10.81 12.36 5.31
N SER A 31 9.60 11.91 5.64
CA SER A 31 8.48 11.82 4.69
C SER A 31 7.13 12.09 5.36
N ASN A 32 6.16 12.53 4.58
CA ASN A 32 4.76 12.67 4.98
C ASN A 32 3.96 11.41 4.61
N GLY A 33 2.74 11.29 5.15
CA GLY A 33 1.81 10.26 4.70
C GLY A 33 1.51 10.40 3.20
N GLY A 34 1.45 9.29 2.48
CA GLY A 34 1.25 9.24 1.03
C GLY A 34 2.50 9.48 0.17
N ASP A 35 3.62 9.94 0.74
CA ASP A 35 4.88 10.09 0.00
C ASP A 35 5.40 8.73 -0.49
N LEU A 36 6.19 8.76 -1.56
CA LEU A 36 6.86 7.59 -2.12
C LEU A 36 8.24 7.39 -1.50
N VAL A 37 8.46 6.24 -0.87
CA VAL A 37 9.77 5.81 -0.37
C VAL A 37 10.39 4.81 -1.36
N TYR A 38 11.57 5.15 -1.89
CA TYR A 38 12.30 4.27 -2.81
C TYR A 38 13.51 3.61 -2.14
N ASP A 39 13.64 2.30 -2.30
CA ASP A 39 14.79 1.50 -1.87
C ASP A 39 15.41 0.73 -3.05
N PRO A 40 16.61 1.10 -3.54
CA PRO A 40 17.26 0.40 -4.66
C PRO A 40 17.85 -0.97 -4.28
N PHE A 41 17.89 -1.33 -3.00
CA PHE A 41 18.43 -2.60 -2.49
C PHE A 41 17.48 -3.23 -1.47
N LEU A 42 16.27 -3.54 -1.95
CA LEU A 42 15.13 -3.88 -1.11
C LEU A 42 15.40 -5.07 -0.17
N GLY A 43 16.22 -6.05 -0.59
CA GLY A 43 16.58 -7.21 0.22
C GLY A 43 15.34 -7.94 0.74
N SER A 44 15.22 -8.06 2.06
CA SER A 44 14.04 -8.67 2.70
C SER A 44 12.80 -7.78 2.76
N GLY A 45 12.83 -6.56 2.22
CA GLY A 45 11.66 -5.68 2.16
C GLY A 45 11.38 -4.85 3.41
N THR A 46 12.36 -4.63 4.29
CA THR A 46 12.15 -3.87 5.53
C THR A 46 11.69 -2.43 5.27
N VAL A 47 12.25 -1.73 4.27
CA VAL A 47 11.79 -0.37 3.92
C VAL A 47 10.33 -0.39 3.43
N ALA A 48 10.00 -1.29 2.52
CA ALA A 48 8.64 -1.41 1.99
C ALA A 48 7.61 -1.73 3.08
N LEU A 49 7.93 -2.68 3.96
CA LEU A 49 7.07 -3.07 5.08
C LEU A 49 6.81 -1.86 6.01
N MET A 50 7.86 -1.14 6.39
CA MET A 50 7.73 0.02 7.27
C MET A 50 7.05 1.19 6.57
N ALA A 51 7.25 1.40 5.26
CA ALA A 51 6.56 2.42 4.50
C ALA A 51 5.05 2.17 4.48
N GLU A 52 4.62 0.95 4.11
CA GLU A 52 3.21 0.56 4.08
C GLU A 52 2.54 0.71 5.46
N LEU A 53 3.17 0.18 6.51
CA LEU A 53 2.62 0.25 7.88
C LEU A 53 2.49 1.69 8.41
N ASN A 54 3.27 2.62 7.88
CA ASN A 54 3.19 4.02 8.24
C ASN A 54 2.43 4.86 7.19
N GLY A 55 1.69 4.24 6.26
CA GLY A 55 0.85 4.96 5.30
C GLY A 55 1.64 5.74 4.25
N ARG A 56 2.79 5.22 3.82
CA ARG A 56 3.58 5.73 2.69
C ARG A 56 3.49 4.74 1.53
N ASN A 57 3.55 5.27 0.31
CA ASN A 57 3.78 4.46 -0.86
C ASN A 57 5.24 3.98 -0.88
N TYR A 58 5.52 2.85 -1.52
CA TYR A 58 6.89 2.37 -1.68
C TYR A 58 7.17 1.85 -3.08
N LEU A 59 8.45 1.92 -3.46
CA LEU A 59 9.00 1.25 -4.62
C LEU A 59 10.33 0.63 -4.21
N GLY A 60 10.59 -0.60 -4.63
CA GLY A 60 11.83 -1.29 -4.29
C GLY A 60 12.42 -2.00 -5.50
N SER A 61 13.75 -2.07 -5.56
CA SER A 61 14.48 -2.86 -6.54
C SER A 61 15.35 -3.88 -5.81
N GLU A 62 15.37 -5.12 -6.32
CA GLU A 62 16.21 -6.20 -5.82
C GLU A 62 16.55 -7.11 -7.01
N ILE A 63 17.81 -7.50 -7.12
CA ILE A 63 18.31 -8.29 -8.26
C ILE A 63 18.13 -9.79 -8.03
N ASN A 64 18.09 -10.21 -6.77
CA ASN A 64 17.94 -11.62 -6.40
C ASN A 64 16.46 -11.99 -6.28
N GLU A 65 15.97 -12.83 -7.19
CA GLU A 65 14.58 -13.30 -7.21
C GLU A 65 14.14 -13.91 -5.86
N ASN A 66 15.02 -14.66 -5.17
CA ASN A 66 14.69 -15.27 -3.88
C ASN A 66 14.45 -14.20 -2.80
N TYR A 67 15.15 -13.07 -2.85
CA TYR A 67 14.96 -11.97 -1.91
C TYR A 67 13.68 -11.18 -2.25
N CYS A 68 13.38 -11.02 -3.53
CA CYS A 68 12.08 -10.53 -3.98
C CYS A 68 10.93 -11.38 -3.43
N GLU A 69 11.03 -12.71 -3.46
CA GLU A 69 10.02 -13.61 -2.89
C GLU A 69 9.86 -13.43 -1.38
N ILE A 70 10.96 -13.33 -0.64
CA ILE A 70 10.95 -13.05 0.81
C ILE A 70 10.22 -11.72 1.10
N ALA A 71 10.55 -10.66 0.36
CA ALA A 71 9.92 -9.35 0.51
C ALA A 71 8.41 -9.41 0.19
N ARG A 72 8.02 -10.08 -0.91
CA ARG A 72 6.60 -10.28 -1.28
C ARG A 72 5.84 -11.06 -0.21
N GLU A 73 6.42 -12.14 0.34
CA GLU A 73 5.80 -12.94 1.40
C GLU A 73 5.54 -12.09 2.66
N ARG A 74 6.49 -11.20 3.02
CA ARG A 74 6.32 -10.28 4.14
C ARG A 74 5.20 -9.26 3.90
N LEU A 75 5.18 -8.64 2.72
CA LEU A 75 4.20 -7.61 2.37
C LEU A 75 2.77 -8.14 2.26
N GLN A 76 2.58 -9.38 1.79
CA GLN A 76 1.25 -10.03 1.71
C GLN A 76 0.57 -10.24 3.07
N ARG A 77 1.32 -10.17 4.17
CA ARG A 77 0.77 -10.33 5.53
C ARG A 77 0.23 -9.01 6.10
N ILE A 78 0.47 -7.88 5.44
CA ILE A 78 -0.14 -6.61 5.82
C ILE A 78 -1.57 -6.60 5.28
N PRO A 79 -2.60 -6.38 6.11
CA PRO A 79 -3.95 -6.17 5.61
C PRO A 79 -3.97 -4.90 4.74
N PRO A 80 -4.68 -4.90 3.60
CA PRO A 80 -4.71 -3.73 2.73
C PRO A 80 -5.12 -2.49 3.52
N SER A 81 -4.28 -1.46 3.47
CA SER A 81 -4.54 -0.16 4.06
C SER A 81 -5.86 0.38 3.52
N GLN A 82 -6.74 0.87 4.40
CA GLN A 82 -8.12 1.29 4.08
C GLN A 82 -8.20 2.54 3.18
N GLU A 83 -7.11 2.96 2.54
CA GLU A 83 -7.04 4.24 1.83
C GLU A 83 -6.37 4.08 0.46
N SER A 84 -7.03 3.31 -0.40
CA SER A 84 -6.80 3.34 -1.85
C SER A 84 -8.05 2.90 -2.61
N GLN A 85 -9.20 3.50 -2.29
CA GLN A 85 -10.13 3.70 -3.40
C GLN A 85 -9.46 4.74 -4.32
N PRO A 86 -9.18 4.44 -5.60
CA PRO A 86 -8.87 5.51 -6.54
C PRO A 86 -9.97 6.56 -6.42
N PRO A 87 -9.69 7.87 -6.52
CA PRO A 87 -10.77 8.86 -6.50
C PRO A 87 -11.78 8.41 -7.54
N GLU A 88 -13.01 8.09 -7.09
CA GLU A 88 -14.11 7.85 -8.02
C GLU A 88 -14.05 9.03 -8.99
N LYS A 89 -13.84 8.75 -10.28
CA LYS A 89 -13.88 9.80 -11.29
C LYS A 89 -15.22 10.50 -11.10
N SER A 90 -15.22 11.69 -10.50
CA SER A 90 -16.43 12.44 -10.24
C SER A 90 -17.11 12.60 -11.58
N LYS A 91 -18.29 11.99 -11.71
CA LYS A 91 -19.05 12.02 -12.96
C LYS A 91 -19.14 13.48 -13.36
N THR A 92 -18.68 13.80 -14.57
CA THR A 92 -18.81 15.15 -15.10
C THR A 92 -20.29 15.55 -15.08
N PRO A 93 -20.63 16.85 -14.96
CA PRO A 93 -22.02 17.29 -14.99
C PRO A 93 -22.81 16.72 -16.18
N GLU A 94 -22.13 16.47 -17.30
CA GLU A 94 -22.67 15.86 -18.50
C GLU A 94 -23.04 14.37 -18.31
N GLN A 95 -22.20 13.61 -17.59
CA GLN A 95 -22.46 12.21 -17.24
C GLN A 95 -23.59 12.05 -16.20
N LEU A 96 -23.76 13.02 -15.30
CA LEU A 96 -24.89 13.04 -14.35
C LEU A 96 -26.22 13.30 -15.08
N LYS A 97 -26.23 14.27 -15.99
CA LYS A 97 -27.41 14.60 -16.80
C LYS A 97 -27.87 13.44 -17.70
N LEU A 98 -26.91 12.67 -18.24
CA LEU A 98 -27.20 11.47 -19.03
C LEU A 98 -27.77 10.32 -18.19
N LEU A 99 -27.44 10.26 -16.90
CA LEU A 99 -27.94 9.23 -15.98
C LEU A 99 -29.39 9.53 -15.55
N GLU A 100 -29.69 10.79 -15.25
CA GLU A 100 -31.04 11.26 -14.94
C GLU A 100 -31.98 11.07 -16.13
N ALA A 101 -31.53 11.36 -17.36
CA ALA A 101 -32.30 11.15 -18.58
C ALA A 101 -32.59 9.67 -18.87
N LYS A 102 -31.74 8.75 -18.42
CA LYS A 102 -31.94 7.30 -18.58
C LYS A 102 -32.86 6.69 -17.52
N CYS A 103 -33.06 7.36 -16.39
CA CYS A 103 -33.93 6.88 -15.30
C CYS A 103 -35.39 7.35 -15.44
N GLY A 104 -35.70 8.19 -16.43
CA GLY A 104 -37.02 8.81 -16.63
C GLY A 104 -38.06 7.99 -17.40
N SER A 105 -37.90 6.69 -17.58
CA SER A 105 -38.93 5.84 -18.20
C SER A 105 -39.30 4.65 -17.31
N GLY A 106 -40.28 4.82 -16.43
CA GLY A 106 -40.80 3.71 -15.64
C GLY A 106 -41.79 4.09 -14.54
N SER A 107 -43.07 4.14 -14.94
CA SER A 107 -44.30 4.04 -14.13
C SER A 107 -44.60 5.10 -13.05
N GLU A 108 -45.65 5.89 -13.33
CA GLU A 108 -46.52 6.49 -12.32
C GLU A 108 -47.06 5.42 -11.37
N THR A 109 -46.99 5.66 -10.06
CA THR A 109 -47.82 4.99 -9.07
C THR A 109 -48.53 6.05 -8.23
N SER A 110 -49.84 6.14 -8.43
CA SER A 110 -50.78 6.93 -7.64
C SER A 110 -50.86 6.40 -6.21
N TYR A 111 -50.73 7.29 -5.22
CA TYR A 111 -51.16 7.01 -3.84
C TYR A 111 -52.63 7.41 -3.68
N LEU A 112 -53.47 6.45 -3.27
CA LEU A 112 -54.64 6.67 -2.41
C LEU A 112 -54.25 6.28 -0.99
#